data_AF-A0A9W8BMP8-F1
#
_entry.id   AF-A0A9W8BMP8-F1
#
_cell.length_a   1.000
_cell.length_b   1.000
_cell.length_c   1.000
_cell.angle_alpha   90.00
_cell.angle_beta   90.00
_cell.angle_gamma   90.00
#
_symmetry.space_group_name_H-M   'P 1'
#
loop_
_entity.id
_entity.type
_entity.pdbx_description
1 polymer ?
#
loop_
_entity_poly.entity_id
_entity_poly.type
_entity_poly.pdbx_seq_one_letter_code
_entity_poly.pdbx_strand_id
1 'polypeptide(L)'
;MLTSSSPLAALRLAARPSGLCWGSVQRRAFGIKTTLKVQEYISKAIKADKQGEKHVTGPQPVVDTIFANMPPELRVPLFPEPMRMDTMEHKWGTSDLEALDVGTTKHRIPDRISDKIALWAVKSARRPTDVFFRHKYVHRAVMLEVVAAVPGMVGALIRHVRSLQRMRHDGGWIGHLLHEAENERMHLMTWMEISKPVLWERALIATVQTGFFAVFSLLYMVSPRTAHRVVGYLEEEAVTSYTHFIGEIDAGRIANVPAPAVAIAYWNLEPTSTLRDVVLAVRADEALHRDTNHHFSDRIEARRESLFDDLDNSDNKPRIKY
;
A
#
# COMPACT_ATOMS: atom_id res chain seq x y z
N MET A 1 -20.47 60.79 2.79
CA MET A 1 -20.56 61.56 4.05
C MET A 1 -21.69 60.97 4.88
N LEU A 2 -21.37 60.52 6.11
CA LEU A 2 -22.22 60.48 7.31
C LEU A 2 -23.54 59.67 7.20
N THR A 3 -23.93 58.73 8.06
CA THR A 3 -23.63 58.41 9.47
C THR A 3 -24.35 57.09 9.78
N SER A 4 -23.66 56.10 10.34
CA SER A 4 -23.90 55.51 11.67
C SER A 4 -25.28 55.74 12.32
N SER A 5 -25.92 54.67 12.79
CA SER A 5 -26.28 54.49 14.22
C SER A 5 -27.11 53.22 14.45
N SER A 6 -26.57 52.35 15.31
CA SER A 6 -27.20 51.22 16.02
C SER A 6 -28.19 51.73 17.10
N PRO A 7 -28.58 50.93 18.12
CA PRO A 7 -29.39 49.69 18.18
C PRO A 7 -30.57 49.85 19.19
N LEU A 8 -31.17 48.72 19.61
CA LEU A 8 -32.02 48.47 20.82
C LEU A 8 -33.53 48.36 20.56
N ALA A 9 -34.08 47.15 20.77
CA ALA A 9 -35.01 46.89 21.88
C ALA A 9 -35.52 45.44 21.82
N ALA A 10 -35.50 44.81 22.99
CA ALA A 10 -36.18 43.55 23.34
C ALA A 10 -37.72 43.73 23.29
N LEU A 11 -38.63 42.75 23.35
CA LEU A 11 -38.69 41.52 24.14
C LEU A 11 -40.01 40.78 23.79
N ARG A 12 -40.00 39.42 23.75
CA ARG A 12 -41.10 38.46 24.03
C ARG A 12 -42.41 38.47 23.21
N LEU A 13 -42.72 37.33 22.58
CA LEU A 13 -43.84 36.46 23.00
C LEU A 13 -43.69 35.04 22.43
N ALA A 14 -43.97 34.05 23.28
CA ALA A 14 -43.79 32.62 23.02
C ALA A 14 -45.07 31.99 22.46
N ALA A 15 -44.93 31.10 21.49
CA ALA A 15 -45.84 29.99 21.22
C ALA A 15 -45.07 28.82 20.57
N ARG A 16 -45.09 27.66 21.21
CA ARG A 16 -44.58 26.34 20.73
C ARG A 16 -45.64 25.66 19.82
N PRO A 17 -45.41 24.44 19.30
CA PRO A 17 -44.30 23.93 18.49
C PRO A 17 -44.82 23.23 17.22
N SER A 18 -44.03 23.16 16.14
CA SER A 18 -44.15 22.09 15.12
C SER A 18 -43.06 22.19 14.06
N GLY A 19 -42.49 21.04 13.71
CA GLY A 19 -42.00 20.78 12.34
C GLY A 19 -40.53 21.06 12.04
N LEU A 20 -39.74 19.97 12.04
CA LEU A 20 -38.55 19.71 11.22
C LEU A 20 -37.29 20.58 11.43
N CYS A 21 -36.32 19.99 12.14
CA CYS A 21 -34.92 20.41 12.12
C CYS A 21 -34.06 19.22 11.62
N TRP A 22 -33.38 19.44 10.50
CA TRP A 22 -32.10 18.85 10.06
C TRP A 22 -31.89 17.33 10.21
N GLY A 23 -32.13 16.61 9.11
CA GLY A 23 -31.70 15.22 8.91
C GLY A 23 -30.25 15.16 8.44
N SER A 24 -29.43 14.55 9.28
CA SER A 24 -28.02 14.24 9.16
C SER A 24 -27.70 13.26 8.02
N VAL A 25 -26.62 13.54 7.29
CA VAL A 25 -25.96 12.58 6.41
C VAL A 25 -25.38 11.45 7.27
N GLN A 26 -25.96 10.28 7.09
CA GLN A 26 -25.66 9.03 7.76
C GLN A 26 -24.26 8.54 7.32
N ARG A 27 -23.21 8.92 8.06
CA ARG A 27 -21.88 8.28 7.91
C ARG A 27 -21.94 6.87 8.53
N ARG A 28 -21.70 5.88 7.66
CA ARG A 28 -21.69 4.43 7.91
C ARG A 28 -20.94 4.06 9.19
N ALA A 29 -21.66 3.48 10.15
CA ALA A 29 -21.13 2.88 11.38
C ALA A 29 -20.57 1.45 11.18
N PHE A 30 -20.11 1.09 9.97
CA PHE A 30 -19.70 -0.29 9.65
C PHE A 30 -18.18 -0.53 9.83
N GLY A 31 -17.35 0.51 9.77
CA GLY A 31 -15.89 0.40 9.96
C GLY A 31 -15.42 0.19 11.40
N ILE A 32 -16.25 0.51 12.40
CA ILE A 32 -15.86 0.50 13.83
C ILE A 32 -15.71 -0.92 14.40
N LYS A 33 -16.41 -1.92 13.84
CA LYS A 33 -16.42 -3.28 14.42
C LYS A 33 -15.18 -4.10 14.06
N THR A 34 -14.50 -3.82 12.96
CA THR A 34 -13.25 -4.50 12.58
C THR A 34 -12.05 -3.94 13.34
N THR A 35 -12.05 -2.62 13.60
CA THR A 35 -11.05 -1.90 14.42
C THR A 35 -10.99 -2.40 15.86
N LEU A 36 -12.11 -2.87 16.42
CA LEU A 36 -12.20 -3.35 17.81
C LEU A 36 -11.43 -4.67 18.04
N LYS A 37 -11.27 -5.55 17.03
CA LYS A 37 -10.54 -6.82 17.21
C LYS A 37 -9.02 -6.63 17.23
N VAL A 38 -8.50 -5.68 16.47
CA VAL A 38 -7.08 -5.28 16.50
C VAL A 38 -6.75 -4.56 17.80
N GLN A 39 -7.65 -3.70 18.28
CA GLN A 39 -7.58 -3.08 19.62
C GLN A 39 -7.52 -4.14 20.73
N GLU A 40 -8.30 -5.21 20.64
CA GLU A 40 -8.31 -6.28 21.65
C GLU A 40 -7.01 -7.09 21.67
N TYR A 41 -6.41 -7.35 20.51
CA TYR A 41 -5.12 -8.05 20.39
C TYR A 41 -3.97 -7.22 21.00
N ILE A 42 -3.91 -5.93 20.67
CA ILE A 42 -2.87 -5.02 21.19
C ILE A 42 -3.09 -4.75 22.69
N SER A 43 -4.33 -4.60 23.15
CA SER A 43 -4.63 -4.48 24.58
C SER A 43 -4.24 -5.73 25.38
N LYS A 44 -4.39 -6.94 24.79
CA LYS A 44 -3.90 -8.19 25.38
C LYS A 44 -2.38 -8.25 25.44
N ALA A 45 -1.68 -7.78 24.39
CA ALA A 45 -0.22 -7.69 24.39
C ALA A 45 0.31 -6.70 25.46
N ILE A 46 -0.34 -5.53 25.61
CA ILE A 46 -0.01 -4.54 26.64
C ILE A 46 -0.33 -5.04 28.06
N LYS A 47 -1.41 -5.82 28.24
CA LYS A 47 -1.75 -6.42 29.54
C LYS A 47 -0.78 -7.54 29.95
N ALA A 48 -0.25 -8.29 28.99
CA ALA A 48 0.76 -9.31 29.25
C ALA A 48 2.08 -8.68 29.75
N ASP A 49 2.43 -7.51 29.21
CA ASP A 49 3.58 -6.70 29.67
C ASP A 49 3.36 -6.16 31.11
N LYS A 50 2.15 -5.68 31.40
CA LYS A 50 1.76 -5.19 32.74
C LYS A 50 1.68 -6.27 33.83
N GLN A 51 1.57 -7.55 33.48
CA GLN A 51 1.56 -8.64 34.46
C GLN A 51 2.98 -9.02 34.94
N GLY A 52 4.03 -8.41 34.38
CA GLY A 52 5.42 -8.60 34.79
C GLY A 52 5.96 -7.64 35.85
N GLU A 53 5.29 -6.53 36.18
CA GLU A 53 5.88 -5.49 37.04
C GLU A 53 5.24 -5.45 38.44
N LYS A 54 5.99 -5.96 39.43
CA LYS A 54 5.76 -5.64 40.84
C LYS A 54 6.01 -4.14 41.05
N HIS A 55 5.05 -3.49 41.71
CA HIS A 55 5.09 -2.08 42.14
C HIS A 55 6.45 -1.65 42.70
N VAL A 56 7.03 -0.61 42.11
CA VAL A 56 8.05 0.24 42.75
C VAL A 56 7.48 1.66 42.84
N THR A 57 7.27 2.12 44.07
CA THR A 57 6.90 3.49 44.40
C THR A 57 8.10 4.42 44.17
N GLY A 58 8.10 5.14 43.06
CA GLY A 58 9.08 6.15 42.66
C GLY A 58 8.43 7.23 41.79
N PRO A 59 9.13 8.34 41.46
CA PRO A 59 8.56 9.48 40.75
C PRO A 59 7.85 9.05 39.46
N GLN A 60 6.66 9.62 39.19
CA GLN A 60 5.80 9.18 38.10
C GLN A 60 6.57 9.05 36.78
N PRO A 61 6.40 7.93 36.06
CA PRO A 61 7.28 7.59 34.96
C PRO A 61 7.11 8.63 33.85
N VAL A 62 8.25 9.07 33.31
CA VAL A 62 8.39 10.00 32.17
C VAL A 62 7.48 9.66 30.98
N VAL A 63 7.01 8.41 30.90
CA VAL A 63 6.05 7.92 29.91
C VAL A 63 4.70 8.64 30.00
N ASP A 64 4.19 8.91 31.20
CA ASP A 64 2.87 9.55 31.38
C ASP A 64 2.88 11.02 30.95
N THR A 65 4.02 11.70 31.08
CA THR A 65 4.18 13.10 30.63
C THR A 65 4.42 13.23 29.12
N ILE A 66 5.00 12.22 28.46
CA ILE A 66 5.15 12.23 26.98
C ILE A 66 3.78 12.09 26.31
N PHE A 67 2.93 11.16 26.76
CA PHE A 67 1.59 10.98 26.20
C PHE A 67 0.67 12.18 26.47
N ALA A 68 0.75 12.79 27.66
CA ALA A 68 -0.04 13.96 28.00
C ALA A 68 0.25 15.16 27.07
N ASN A 69 1.48 15.28 26.59
CA ASN A 69 1.93 16.38 25.72
C ASN A 69 1.91 16.03 24.22
N MET A 70 1.46 14.84 23.84
CA MET A 70 1.36 14.45 22.43
C MET A 70 0.33 15.33 21.70
N PRO A 71 0.65 15.94 20.55
CA PRO A 71 -0.33 16.65 19.71
C PRO A 71 -1.55 15.77 19.39
N PRO A 72 -2.79 16.28 19.44
CA PRO A 72 -4.01 15.50 19.20
C PRO A 72 -3.99 14.72 17.88
N GLU A 73 -3.35 15.26 16.85
CA GLU A 73 -3.23 14.66 15.52
C GLU A 73 -2.44 13.35 15.54
N LEU A 74 -1.45 13.23 16.44
CA LEU A 74 -0.63 12.03 16.60
C LEU A 74 -1.26 11.00 17.55
N ARG A 75 -2.35 11.38 18.24
CA ARG A 75 -3.10 10.46 19.11
C ARG A 75 -4.03 9.54 18.31
N VAL A 76 -4.28 9.88 17.05
CA VAL A 76 -5.01 9.01 16.12
C VAL A 76 -3.98 8.10 15.43
N PRO A 77 -3.97 6.79 15.72
CA PRO A 77 -3.05 5.88 15.04
C PRO A 77 -3.39 5.85 13.55
N LEU A 78 -2.44 6.29 12.71
CA LEU A 78 -2.51 6.10 11.26
C LEU A 78 -2.07 4.68 10.94
N PHE A 79 -2.97 3.91 10.35
CA PHE A 79 -2.67 2.57 9.87
C PHE A 79 -2.53 2.60 8.34
N PRO A 80 -1.61 1.80 7.77
CA PRO A 80 -1.52 1.62 6.33
C PRO A 80 -2.86 1.16 5.77
N GLU A 81 -3.27 1.78 4.67
CA GLU A 81 -4.51 1.45 3.97
C GLU A 81 -4.23 0.51 2.79
N PRO A 82 -5.13 -0.45 2.48
CA PRO A 82 -4.97 -1.32 1.31
C PRO A 82 -4.99 -0.51 0.01
N MET A 83 -4.16 -0.90 -0.95
CA MET A 83 -4.06 -0.21 -2.26
C MET A 83 -5.36 -0.34 -3.06
N ARG A 84 -6.02 -1.51 -2.98
CA ARG A 84 -7.32 -1.75 -3.61
C ARG A 84 -8.46 -1.23 -2.74
N MET A 85 -9.18 -0.22 -3.23
CA MET A 85 -10.24 0.47 -2.47
C MET A 85 -11.44 -0.41 -2.13
N ASP A 86 -11.73 -1.41 -2.95
CA ASP A 86 -12.77 -2.43 -2.70
C ASP A 86 -12.54 -3.18 -1.38
N THR A 87 -11.28 -3.33 -0.98
CA THR A 87 -10.84 -4.04 0.22
C THR A 87 -11.21 -3.31 1.51
N MET A 88 -11.46 -2.00 1.45
CA MET A 88 -11.92 -1.23 2.61
C MET A 88 -13.38 -1.53 2.98
N GLU A 89 -14.21 -1.89 2.00
CA GLU A 89 -15.65 -2.11 2.21
C GLU A 89 -16.03 -3.58 2.20
N HIS A 90 -15.33 -4.38 1.39
CA HIS A 90 -15.60 -5.80 1.20
C HIS A 90 -14.71 -6.66 2.10
N LYS A 91 -15.31 -7.63 2.78
CA LYS A 91 -14.56 -8.64 3.52
C LYS A 91 -14.28 -9.81 2.59
N TRP A 92 -13.01 -10.13 2.39
CA TRP A 92 -12.58 -11.12 1.42
C TRP A 92 -12.54 -12.53 1.99
N GLY A 93 -13.32 -13.43 1.39
CA GLY A 93 -13.18 -14.89 1.55
C GLY A 93 -12.36 -15.50 0.41
N THR A 94 -12.02 -16.79 0.54
CA THR A 94 -11.23 -17.53 -0.45
C THR A 94 -11.85 -17.50 -1.85
N SER A 95 -13.16 -17.75 -1.97
CA SER A 95 -13.85 -17.77 -3.26
C SER A 95 -13.83 -16.42 -3.97
N ASP A 96 -13.93 -15.33 -3.22
CA ASP A 96 -13.90 -13.98 -3.76
C ASP A 96 -12.52 -13.65 -4.33
N LEU A 97 -11.47 -14.02 -3.59
CA LEU A 97 -10.08 -13.83 -4.00
C LEU A 97 -9.71 -14.68 -5.23
N GLU A 98 -10.24 -15.89 -5.34
CA GLU A 98 -10.06 -16.74 -6.52
C GLU A 98 -10.78 -16.21 -7.77
N ALA A 99 -11.92 -15.54 -7.57
CA ALA A 99 -12.71 -14.96 -8.66
C ALA A 99 -12.10 -13.68 -9.25
N LEU A 100 -11.10 -13.08 -8.60
CA LEU A 100 -10.41 -11.89 -9.10
C LEU A 100 -9.65 -12.18 -10.41
N ASP A 101 -10.02 -11.48 -11.48
CA ASP A 101 -9.24 -11.49 -12.71
C ASP A 101 -7.98 -10.64 -12.58
N VAL A 102 -6.89 -11.30 -12.19
CA VAL A 102 -5.55 -10.70 -12.12
C VAL A 102 -4.83 -10.70 -13.48
N GLY A 103 -5.42 -11.31 -14.52
CA GLY A 103 -4.82 -11.46 -15.84
C GLY A 103 -3.43 -12.09 -15.80
N THR A 104 -3.32 -13.33 -15.32
CA THR A 104 -2.03 -14.03 -15.12
C THR A 104 -1.20 -14.20 -16.40
N THR A 105 -1.84 -14.14 -17.57
CA THR A 105 -1.19 -14.26 -18.88
C THR A 105 -0.96 -12.92 -19.57
N LYS A 106 -1.34 -11.80 -18.94
CA LYS A 106 -1.12 -10.46 -19.50
C LYS A 106 0.38 -10.18 -19.53
N HIS A 107 0.88 -9.84 -20.71
CA HIS A 107 2.27 -9.45 -20.94
C HIS A 107 2.29 -8.22 -21.84
N ARG A 108 2.98 -7.16 -21.43
CA ARG A 108 3.14 -5.98 -22.28
C ARG A 108 4.17 -6.24 -23.38
N ILE A 109 3.75 -6.15 -24.64
CA ILE A 109 4.72 -6.21 -25.75
C ILE A 109 5.59 -4.93 -25.75
N PRO A 110 6.94 -5.05 -25.83
CA PRO A 110 7.83 -3.90 -25.83
C PRO A 110 7.82 -3.17 -27.19
N ASP A 111 7.26 -1.97 -27.19
CA ASP A 111 7.14 -1.14 -28.41
C ASP A 111 8.47 -0.46 -28.78
N ARG A 112 9.23 0.02 -27.78
CA ARG A 112 10.45 0.82 -27.98
C ARG A 112 11.74 0.11 -27.58
N ILE A 113 12.87 0.66 -28.02
CA ILE A 113 14.21 0.18 -27.61
C ILE A 113 14.36 0.26 -26.09
N SER A 114 13.92 1.36 -25.46
CA SER A 114 13.93 1.47 -23.99
C SER A 114 13.09 0.39 -23.31
N ASP A 115 11.99 -0.03 -23.93
CA ASP A 115 11.07 -1.03 -23.37
C ASP A 115 11.68 -2.43 -23.51
N LYS A 116 12.40 -2.68 -24.61
CA LYS A 116 13.22 -3.88 -24.79
C LYS A 116 14.36 -3.94 -23.78
N ILE A 117 15.02 -2.81 -23.51
CA ILE A 117 16.06 -2.70 -22.47
C ILE A 117 15.45 -2.97 -21.08
N ALA A 118 14.29 -2.38 -20.78
CA ALA A 118 13.58 -2.60 -19.51
C ALA A 118 13.24 -4.08 -19.31
N LEU A 119 12.63 -4.71 -20.32
CA LEU A 119 12.30 -6.14 -20.29
C LEU A 119 13.56 -7.00 -20.14
N TRP A 120 14.62 -6.69 -20.89
CA TRP A 120 15.88 -7.41 -20.80
C TRP A 120 16.52 -7.28 -19.41
N ALA A 121 16.47 -6.11 -18.79
CA ALA A 121 17.01 -5.87 -17.45
C ALA A 121 16.26 -6.73 -16.41
N VAL A 122 14.92 -6.73 -16.46
CA VAL A 122 14.09 -7.56 -15.56
C VAL A 122 14.37 -9.05 -15.75
N LYS A 123 14.32 -9.55 -16.99
CA LYS A 123 14.60 -10.97 -17.28
C LYS A 123 16.02 -11.37 -16.90
N SER A 124 16.98 -10.46 -17.00
CA SER A 124 18.38 -10.70 -16.60
C SER A 124 18.54 -10.74 -15.08
N ALA A 125 17.87 -9.85 -14.35
CA ALA A 125 17.86 -9.84 -12.88
C ALA A 125 17.12 -11.06 -12.28
N ARG A 126 16.13 -11.60 -12.99
CA ARG A 126 15.38 -12.79 -12.55
C ARG A 126 16.25 -14.04 -12.48
N ARG A 127 17.10 -14.29 -13.48
CA ARG A 127 17.94 -15.52 -13.54
C ARG A 127 18.77 -15.78 -12.28
N PRO A 128 19.62 -14.86 -11.79
CA PRO A 128 20.42 -15.10 -10.59
C PRO A 128 19.54 -15.27 -9.35
N THR A 129 18.43 -14.53 -9.27
CA THR A 129 17.48 -14.62 -8.16
C THR A 129 16.83 -16.00 -8.09
N ASP A 130 16.33 -16.52 -9.22
CA ASP A 130 15.74 -17.86 -9.27
C ASP A 130 16.77 -18.95 -8.88
N VAL A 131 18.03 -18.80 -9.29
CA VAL A 131 19.11 -19.73 -8.93
C VAL A 131 19.47 -19.67 -7.45
N PHE A 132 19.50 -18.47 -6.87
CA PHE A 132 19.86 -18.26 -5.47
C PHE A 132 18.79 -18.77 -4.50
N PHE A 133 17.52 -18.48 -4.79
CA PHE A 133 16.42 -18.84 -3.88
C PHE A 133 15.80 -20.22 -4.12
N ARG A 134 15.91 -20.78 -5.33
CA ARG A 134 15.33 -22.09 -5.70
C ARG A 134 13.93 -22.28 -5.10
N HIS A 135 13.76 -23.28 -4.23
CA HIS A 135 12.48 -23.64 -3.60
C HIS A 135 12.16 -22.84 -2.32
N LYS A 136 12.96 -21.84 -1.94
CA LYS A 136 12.72 -21.01 -0.75
C LYS A 136 11.80 -19.83 -1.07
N TYR A 137 10.54 -20.11 -1.42
CA TYR A 137 9.57 -19.10 -1.88
C TYR A 137 9.35 -17.96 -0.88
N VAL A 138 9.21 -18.25 0.42
CA VAL A 138 8.99 -17.21 1.42
C VAL A 138 10.24 -16.33 1.60
N HIS A 139 11.44 -16.91 1.63
CA HIS A 139 12.68 -16.12 1.71
C HIS A 139 12.89 -15.26 0.46
N ARG A 140 12.51 -15.79 -0.71
CA ARG A 140 12.51 -15.03 -1.97
C ARG A 140 11.54 -13.86 -1.90
N ALA A 141 10.31 -14.08 -1.44
CA ALA A 141 9.32 -13.02 -1.27
C ALA A 141 9.86 -11.92 -0.35
N VAL A 142 10.34 -12.26 0.86
CA VAL A 142 10.96 -11.29 1.79
C VAL A 142 12.05 -10.45 1.12
N MET A 143 12.95 -11.05 0.34
CA MET A 143 13.99 -10.27 -0.36
C MET A 143 13.41 -9.38 -1.46
N LEU A 144 12.49 -9.90 -2.26
CA LEU A 144 11.91 -9.17 -3.40
C LEU A 144 11.03 -8.01 -2.95
N GLU A 145 10.22 -8.16 -1.90
CA GLU A 145 9.38 -7.08 -1.36
C GLU A 145 10.20 -5.88 -0.86
N VAL A 146 11.39 -6.13 -0.30
CA VAL A 146 12.28 -5.02 0.11
C VAL A 146 12.72 -4.18 -1.08
N VAL A 147 12.92 -4.83 -2.24
CA VAL A 147 13.30 -4.15 -3.48
C VAL A 147 12.07 -3.53 -4.15
N ALA A 148 10.91 -4.20 -4.11
CA ALA A 148 9.64 -3.74 -4.68
C ALA A 148 9.10 -2.46 -4.00
N ALA A 149 9.38 -2.25 -2.70
CA ALA A 149 9.01 -1.02 -2.01
C ALA A 149 9.85 0.22 -2.41
N VAL A 150 10.94 0.07 -3.19
CA VAL A 150 11.84 1.18 -3.54
C VAL A 150 11.32 2.05 -4.68
N PRO A 151 10.86 1.51 -5.83
CA PRO A 151 10.44 2.30 -6.98
C PRO A 151 9.38 3.36 -6.70
N GLY A 152 8.29 3.00 -6.01
CA GLY A 152 7.23 3.94 -5.64
C GLY A 152 7.78 5.10 -4.81
N MET A 153 8.62 4.81 -3.81
CA MET A 153 9.23 5.83 -2.96
C MET A 153 10.16 6.76 -3.75
N VAL A 154 11.02 6.21 -4.62
CA VAL A 154 11.92 7.00 -5.47
C VAL A 154 11.14 7.89 -6.44
N GLY A 155 10.11 7.32 -7.08
CA GLY A 155 9.25 8.05 -8.00
C GLY A 155 8.53 9.20 -7.30
N ALA A 156 7.91 8.93 -6.15
CA ALA A 156 7.26 9.93 -5.33
C ALA A 156 8.23 11.05 -4.90
N LEU A 157 9.41 10.70 -4.40
CA LEU A 157 10.42 11.68 -3.97
C LEU A 157 10.86 12.59 -5.11
N ILE A 158 11.24 12.03 -6.26
CA ILE A 158 11.73 12.80 -7.39
C ILE A 158 10.62 13.69 -7.96
N ARG A 159 9.39 13.18 -8.05
CA ARG A 159 8.23 13.97 -8.49
C ARG A 159 7.90 15.09 -7.51
N HIS A 160 7.95 14.82 -6.22
CA HIS A 160 7.76 15.81 -5.17
C HIS A 160 8.75 16.97 -5.30
N VAL A 161 10.05 16.67 -5.37
CA VAL A 161 11.09 17.71 -5.54
C VAL A 161 10.88 18.49 -6.85
N ARG A 162 10.54 17.81 -7.96
CA ARG A 162 10.25 18.48 -9.25
C ARG A 162 9.01 19.39 -9.18
N SER A 163 7.96 18.97 -8.48
CA SER A 163 6.74 19.76 -8.26
C SER A 163 7.06 21.05 -7.49
N LEU A 164 7.86 20.95 -6.41
CA LEU A 164 8.34 22.09 -5.64
C LEU A 164 9.21 23.03 -6.48
N GLN A 165 10.21 22.51 -7.19
CA GLN A 165 11.12 23.30 -8.02
C GLN A 165 10.40 24.04 -9.16
N ARG A 166 9.31 23.46 -9.68
CA ARG A 166 8.53 24.04 -10.78
C ARG A 166 7.32 24.84 -10.30
N MET A 167 7.02 24.83 -9.00
CA MET A 167 5.81 25.43 -8.41
C MET A 167 4.52 24.98 -9.13
N ARG A 168 4.40 23.67 -9.39
CA ARG A 168 3.27 23.08 -10.14
C ARG A 168 2.64 21.94 -9.38
N HIS A 169 1.34 21.78 -9.55
CA HIS A 169 0.62 20.60 -9.07
C HIS A 169 1.17 19.33 -9.73
N ASP A 170 1.30 18.26 -8.96
CA ASP A 170 1.86 16.98 -9.42
C ASP A 170 0.86 16.13 -10.23
N GLY A 171 -0.44 16.39 -10.06
CA GLY A 171 -1.48 15.66 -10.78
C GLY A 171 -1.84 14.30 -10.16
N GLY A 172 -1.54 14.09 -8.87
CA GLY A 172 -1.99 12.93 -8.09
C GLY A 172 -1.02 11.75 -8.05
N TRP A 173 0.15 11.85 -8.67
CA TRP A 173 1.13 10.77 -8.77
C TRP A 173 1.87 10.51 -7.46
N ILE A 174 2.28 11.56 -6.73
CA ILE A 174 3.06 11.42 -5.50
C ILE A 174 2.30 10.58 -4.48
N GLY A 175 1.02 10.88 -4.26
CA GLY A 175 0.18 10.12 -3.33
C GLY A 175 0.05 8.65 -3.73
N HIS A 176 -0.20 8.39 -5.01
CA HIS A 176 -0.31 7.02 -5.53
C HIS A 176 1.00 6.23 -5.37
N LEU A 177 2.14 6.83 -5.72
CA LEU A 177 3.45 6.17 -5.65
C LEU A 177 3.92 5.92 -4.21
N LEU A 178 3.55 6.80 -3.26
CA LEU A 178 3.76 6.55 -1.84
C LEU A 178 2.87 5.42 -1.34
N HIS A 179 1.62 5.33 -1.82
CA HIS A 179 0.69 4.27 -1.45
C HIS A 179 1.15 2.91 -1.98
N GLU A 180 1.62 2.84 -3.24
CA GLU A 180 2.27 1.65 -3.82
C GLU A 180 3.47 1.21 -2.96
N ALA A 181 4.38 2.13 -2.62
CA ALA A 181 5.53 1.81 -1.77
C ALA A 181 5.14 1.34 -0.36
N GLU A 182 4.04 1.85 0.20
CA GLU A 182 3.51 1.38 1.48
C GLU A 182 2.86 -0.01 1.36
N ASN A 183 2.16 -0.29 0.26
CA ASN A 183 1.57 -1.60 0.01
C ASN A 183 2.63 -2.70 -0.09
N GLU A 184 3.70 -2.48 -0.85
CA GLU A 184 4.87 -3.38 -0.92
C GLU A 184 5.54 -3.56 0.45
N ARG A 185 5.62 -2.49 1.25
CA ARG A 185 6.11 -2.60 2.63
C ARG A 185 5.20 -3.47 3.48
N MET A 186 3.88 -3.44 3.27
CA MET A 186 2.93 -4.30 3.97
C MET A 186 3.00 -5.76 3.51
N HIS A 187 3.37 -6.04 2.26
CA HIS A 187 3.74 -7.38 1.80
C HIS A 187 4.93 -7.89 2.63
N LEU A 188 6.00 -7.10 2.72
CA LEU A 188 7.17 -7.44 3.53
C LEU A 188 6.82 -7.69 5.00
N MET A 189 6.09 -6.78 5.64
CA MET A 189 5.70 -6.94 7.05
C MET A 189 4.88 -8.22 7.28
N THR A 190 4.06 -8.61 6.30
CA THR A 190 3.31 -9.87 6.33
C THR A 190 4.22 -11.08 6.24
N TRP A 191 5.19 -11.09 5.32
CA TRP A 191 6.12 -12.21 5.16
C TRP A 191 7.08 -12.36 6.35
N MET A 192 7.41 -11.27 7.03
CA MET A 192 8.24 -11.27 8.24
C MET A 192 7.60 -12.00 9.43
N GLU A 193 6.26 -12.11 9.46
CA GLU A 193 5.53 -12.91 10.45
C GLU A 193 5.65 -14.42 10.17
N ILE A 194 5.98 -14.80 8.94
CA ILE A 194 6.08 -16.21 8.50
C ILE A 194 7.54 -16.68 8.46
N SER A 195 8.46 -15.84 7.95
CA SER A 195 9.88 -16.16 7.87
C SER A 195 10.74 -14.96 8.26
N LYS A 196 11.63 -15.16 9.23
CA LYS A 196 12.54 -14.13 9.72
C LYS A 196 13.93 -14.34 9.12
N PRO A 197 14.46 -13.38 8.34
CA PRO A 197 15.78 -13.50 7.76
C PRO A 197 16.88 -13.44 8.82
N VAL A 198 17.91 -14.26 8.66
CA VAL A 198 19.09 -14.25 9.54
C VAL A 198 20.03 -13.07 9.21
N LEU A 199 21.02 -12.80 10.06
CA LEU A 199 21.85 -11.59 9.95
C LEU A 199 22.53 -11.43 8.58
N TRP A 200 23.06 -12.52 8.00
CA TRP A 200 23.70 -12.45 6.69
C TRP A 200 22.70 -12.19 5.55
N GLU A 201 21.48 -12.73 5.64
CA GLU A 201 20.41 -12.45 4.68
C GLU A 201 20.00 -10.97 4.77
N ARG A 202 19.92 -10.42 5.97
CA ARG A 202 19.66 -8.99 6.19
C ARG A 202 20.77 -8.11 5.62
N ALA A 203 22.03 -8.50 5.78
CA ALA A 203 23.17 -7.78 5.20
C ALA A 203 23.14 -7.81 3.66
N LEU A 204 22.80 -8.97 3.07
CA LEU A 204 22.61 -9.11 1.62
C LEU A 204 21.46 -8.23 1.13
N ILE A 205 20.30 -8.30 1.79
CA ILE A 205 19.12 -7.48 1.49
C ILE A 205 19.48 -5.99 1.51
N ALA A 206 20.17 -5.53 2.56
CA ALA A 206 20.57 -4.12 2.68
C ALA A 206 21.51 -3.68 1.54
N THR A 207 22.43 -4.56 1.12
CA THR A 207 23.35 -4.27 0.02
C THR A 207 22.61 -4.21 -1.33
N VAL A 208 21.73 -5.17 -1.60
CA VAL A 208 20.91 -5.20 -2.82
C VAL A 208 19.99 -3.99 -2.87
N GLN A 209 19.31 -3.67 -1.75
CA GLN A 209 18.42 -2.51 -1.65
C GLN A 209 19.17 -1.21 -1.90
N THR A 210 20.36 -1.03 -1.32
CA THR A 210 21.18 0.19 -1.51
C THR A 210 21.63 0.34 -2.96
N GLY A 211 22.12 -0.74 -3.58
CA GLY A 211 22.53 -0.73 -4.98
C GLY A 211 21.35 -0.47 -5.92
N PHE A 212 20.22 -1.14 -5.69
CA PHE A 212 19.01 -0.94 -6.47
C PHE A 212 18.46 0.47 -6.33
N PHE A 213 18.40 1.02 -5.11
CA PHE A 213 18.01 2.40 -4.86
C PHE A 213 18.84 3.39 -5.68
N ALA A 214 20.16 3.25 -5.69
CA ALA A 214 21.04 4.14 -6.44
C ALA A 214 20.82 4.05 -7.96
N VAL A 215 20.79 2.83 -8.50
CA VAL A 215 20.61 2.59 -9.94
C VAL A 215 19.22 3.02 -10.41
N PHE A 216 18.17 2.66 -9.66
CA PHE A 216 16.79 3.00 -9.99
C PHE A 216 16.54 4.51 -9.87
N SER A 217 17.11 5.18 -8.86
CA SER A 217 17.06 6.64 -8.74
C SER A 217 17.69 7.33 -9.96
N LEU A 218 18.85 6.86 -10.41
CA LEU A 218 19.48 7.39 -11.63
C LEU A 218 18.60 7.15 -12.86
N LEU A 219 18.06 5.95 -13.01
CA LEU A 219 17.15 5.61 -14.10
C LEU A 219 15.91 6.52 -14.09
N TYR A 220 15.28 6.74 -12.94
CA TYR A 220 14.09 7.58 -12.83
C TYR A 220 14.40 9.06 -13.08
N MET A 221 15.60 9.54 -12.69
CA MET A 221 16.03 10.89 -13.02
C MET A 221 16.20 11.09 -14.54
N VAL A 222 16.81 10.12 -15.23
CA VAL A 222 17.11 10.19 -16.67
C VAL A 222 15.87 9.88 -17.53
N SER A 223 15.11 8.85 -17.17
CA SER A 223 13.98 8.35 -17.95
C SER A 223 12.88 7.76 -17.03
N PRO A 224 12.00 8.60 -16.47
CA PRO A 224 10.86 8.14 -15.66
C PRO A 224 9.98 7.12 -16.39
N ARG A 225 9.76 7.32 -17.70
CA ARG A 225 9.01 6.38 -18.56
C ARG A 225 9.60 4.98 -18.53
N THR A 226 10.92 4.88 -18.68
CA THR A 226 11.62 3.59 -18.69
C THR A 226 11.61 2.97 -17.30
N ALA A 227 11.77 3.79 -16.25
CA ALA A 227 11.67 3.33 -14.87
C ALA A 227 10.31 2.69 -14.58
N HIS A 228 9.20 3.34 -14.91
CA HIS A 228 7.85 2.76 -14.78
C HIS A 228 7.68 1.50 -15.64
N ARG A 229 8.27 1.45 -16.84
CA ARG A 229 8.23 0.23 -17.66
C ARG A 229 9.00 -0.94 -17.01
N VAL A 230 10.13 -0.67 -16.36
CA VAL A 230 10.87 -1.68 -15.58
C VAL A 230 10.00 -2.22 -14.46
N VAL A 231 9.34 -1.35 -13.69
CA VAL A 231 8.43 -1.77 -12.61
C VAL A 231 7.28 -2.61 -13.16
N GLY A 232 6.59 -2.16 -14.23
CA GLY A 232 5.52 -2.95 -14.84
C GLY A 232 5.94 -4.36 -15.25
N TYR A 233 7.17 -4.55 -15.75
CA TYR A 233 7.70 -5.88 -16.02
C TYR A 233 8.13 -6.65 -14.75
N LEU A 234 8.62 -5.98 -13.71
CA LEU A 234 8.87 -6.63 -12.41
C LEU A 234 7.56 -7.22 -11.85
N GLU A 235 6.46 -6.48 -11.97
CA GLU A 235 5.17 -6.94 -11.43
C GLU A 235 4.51 -8.02 -12.28
N GLU A 236 4.76 -8.07 -13.60
CA GLU A 236 4.44 -9.26 -14.40
C GLU A 236 5.13 -10.53 -13.86
N GLU A 237 6.40 -10.40 -13.47
CA GLU A 237 7.16 -11.48 -12.86
C GLU A 237 6.66 -11.81 -11.44
N ALA A 238 6.20 -10.80 -10.67
CA ALA A 238 5.62 -10.96 -9.35
C ALA A 238 4.30 -11.74 -9.41
N VAL A 239 3.36 -11.34 -10.29
CA VAL A 239 2.09 -12.05 -10.53
C VAL A 239 2.34 -13.52 -10.92
N THR A 240 3.32 -13.76 -11.80
CA THR A 240 3.73 -15.12 -12.18
C THR A 240 4.27 -15.90 -10.98
N SER A 241 5.15 -15.28 -10.18
CA SER A 241 5.81 -15.93 -9.04
C SER A 241 4.80 -16.28 -7.94
N TYR A 242 3.85 -15.41 -7.65
CA TYR A 242 2.78 -15.69 -6.69
C TYR A 242 1.78 -16.72 -7.20
N THR A 243 1.53 -16.77 -8.51
CA THR A 243 0.74 -17.85 -9.10
C THR A 243 1.42 -19.22 -8.91
N HIS A 244 2.74 -19.30 -9.10
CA HIS A 244 3.49 -20.51 -8.78
C HIS A 244 3.45 -20.84 -7.29
N PHE A 245 3.57 -19.84 -6.42
CA PHE A 245 3.49 -20.04 -4.97
C PHE A 245 2.13 -20.65 -4.57
N ILE A 246 1.01 -20.15 -5.10
CA ILE A 246 -0.31 -20.75 -4.89
C ILE A 246 -0.31 -22.23 -5.33
N GLY A 247 0.24 -22.53 -6.51
CA GLY A 247 0.34 -23.91 -6.99
C GLY A 247 1.19 -24.84 -6.11
N GLU A 248 2.24 -24.32 -5.45
CA GLU A 248 3.04 -25.10 -4.49
C GLU A 248 2.27 -25.37 -3.19
N ILE A 249 1.44 -24.43 -2.74
CA ILE A 249 0.55 -24.62 -1.58
C ILE A 249 -0.53 -25.65 -1.92
N ASP A 250 -1.16 -25.52 -3.09
CA ASP A 250 -2.23 -26.43 -3.54
C ASP A 250 -1.73 -27.87 -3.76
N ALA A 251 -0.47 -28.02 -4.17
CA ALA A 251 0.18 -29.32 -4.27
C ALA A 251 0.70 -29.87 -2.93
N GLY A 252 0.48 -29.15 -1.81
CA GLY A 252 0.89 -29.56 -0.47
C GLY A 252 2.40 -29.50 -0.20
N ARG A 253 3.19 -28.88 -1.09
CA ARG A 253 4.63 -28.71 -0.91
C ARG A 253 4.97 -27.59 0.07
N ILE A 254 4.07 -26.62 0.22
CA ILE A 254 4.14 -25.57 1.24
C ILE A 254 2.92 -25.68 2.15
N ALA A 255 3.13 -25.65 3.46
CA ALA A 255 2.06 -25.76 4.44
C ALA A 255 1.14 -24.52 4.39
N ASN A 256 -0.17 -24.75 4.25
CA ASN A 256 -1.17 -23.68 4.26
C ASN A 256 -1.55 -23.30 5.71
N VAL A 257 -0.66 -22.59 6.40
CA VAL A 257 -0.87 -22.16 7.79
C VAL A 257 -1.92 -21.04 7.90
N PRO A 258 -2.49 -20.76 9.10
CA PRO A 258 -3.35 -19.60 9.30
C PRO A 258 -2.68 -18.28 8.90
N ALA A 259 -3.46 -17.36 8.32
CA ALA A 259 -2.97 -16.06 7.91
C ALA A 259 -2.48 -15.21 9.11
N PRO A 260 -1.37 -14.47 8.98
CA PRO A 260 -0.93 -13.53 10.01
C PRO A 260 -2.00 -12.47 10.32
N ALA A 261 -2.09 -12.05 11.58
CA ALA A 261 -3.09 -11.05 12.01
C ALA A 261 -2.93 -9.70 11.28
N VAL A 262 -1.70 -9.32 10.95
CA VAL A 262 -1.41 -8.11 10.14
C VAL A 262 -2.05 -8.19 8.76
N ALA A 263 -2.00 -9.37 8.11
CA ALA A 263 -2.58 -9.59 6.80
C ALA A 263 -4.11 -9.57 6.85
N ILE A 264 -4.70 -10.26 7.84
CA ILE A 264 -6.16 -10.27 8.04
C ILE A 264 -6.68 -8.85 8.22
N ALA A 265 -5.99 -8.02 9.00
CA ALA A 265 -6.38 -6.64 9.23
C ALA A 265 -6.20 -5.77 7.98
N TYR A 266 -5.05 -5.87 7.30
CA TYR A 266 -4.71 -5.00 6.17
C TYR A 266 -5.59 -5.27 4.94
N TRP A 267 -5.75 -6.54 4.54
CA TRP A 267 -6.59 -6.93 3.41
C TRP A 267 -8.04 -7.22 3.78
N ASN A 268 -8.47 -6.89 5.01
CA ASN A 268 -9.82 -7.15 5.51
C ASN A 268 -10.31 -8.59 5.23
N LEU A 269 -9.44 -9.57 5.46
CA LEU A 269 -9.72 -10.98 5.18
C LEU A 269 -10.67 -11.57 6.23
N GLU A 270 -11.26 -12.71 5.92
CA GLU A 270 -11.98 -13.50 6.91
C GLU A 270 -11.04 -13.98 8.05
N PRO A 271 -11.51 -14.08 9.30
CA PRO A 271 -10.66 -14.50 10.43
C PRO A 271 -10.09 -15.91 10.30
N THR A 272 -10.70 -16.75 9.47
CA THR A 272 -10.30 -18.14 9.19
C THR A 272 -9.38 -18.25 7.97
N SER A 273 -8.96 -17.12 7.39
CA SER A 273 -8.10 -17.10 6.21
C SER A 273 -6.75 -17.75 6.46
N THR A 274 -6.18 -18.26 5.39
CA THR A 274 -4.96 -19.06 5.35
C THR A 274 -3.84 -18.32 4.61
N LEU A 275 -2.62 -18.87 4.64
CA LEU A 275 -1.48 -18.37 3.88
C LEU A 275 -1.80 -18.24 2.39
N ARG A 276 -2.54 -19.19 1.83
CA ARG A 276 -2.98 -19.14 0.43
C ARG A 276 -3.81 -17.92 0.12
N ASP A 277 -4.73 -17.53 1.01
CA ASP A 277 -5.58 -16.34 0.84
C ASP A 277 -4.74 -15.06 0.86
N VAL A 278 -3.72 -15.01 1.72
CA VAL A 278 -2.75 -13.91 1.74
C VAL A 278 -2.00 -13.83 0.42
N VAL A 279 -1.53 -14.96 -0.11
CA VAL A 279 -0.83 -14.99 -1.41
C VAL A 279 -1.74 -14.54 -2.55
N LEU A 280 -3.03 -14.90 -2.53
CA LEU A 280 -4.01 -14.43 -3.51
C LEU A 280 -4.20 -12.90 -3.42
N ALA A 281 -4.32 -12.35 -2.21
CA ALA A 281 -4.50 -10.93 -1.98
C ALA A 281 -3.27 -10.13 -2.45
N VAL A 282 -2.06 -10.57 -2.10
CA VAL A 282 -0.81 -9.96 -2.56
C VAL A 282 -0.71 -10.01 -4.08
N ARG A 283 -0.97 -11.17 -4.71
CA ARG A 283 -0.97 -11.30 -6.17
C ARG A 283 -1.92 -10.31 -6.87
N ALA A 284 -3.06 -10.00 -6.25
CA ALA A 284 -4.01 -9.04 -6.78
C ALA A 284 -3.46 -7.60 -6.70
N ASP A 285 -2.74 -7.27 -5.64
CA ASP A 285 -2.05 -5.98 -5.51
C ASP A 285 -0.92 -5.87 -6.55
N GLU A 286 -0.12 -6.93 -6.76
CA GLU A 286 0.91 -6.94 -7.82
C GLU A 286 0.33 -6.73 -9.22
N ALA A 287 -0.85 -7.31 -9.48
CA ALA A 287 -1.54 -7.13 -10.75
C ALA A 287 -1.99 -5.66 -10.94
N LEU A 288 -2.38 -4.99 -9.86
CA LEU A 288 -2.68 -3.57 -9.88
C LEU A 288 -1.41 -2.76 -10.16
N HIS A 289 -0.31 -3.02 -9.46
CA HIS A 289 0.97 -2.34 -9.65
C HIS A 289 1.53 -2.51 -11.07
N ARG A 290 1.41 -3.72 -11.64
CA ARG A 290 1.72 -4.00 -13.04
C ARG A 290 0.95 -3.07 -13.97
N ASP A 291 -0.35 -3.01 -13.77
CA ASP A 291 -1.27 -2.29 -14.65
C ASP A 291 -1.04 -0.77 -14.53
N THR A 292 -0.90 -0.25 -13.31
CA THR A 292 -0.64 1.17 -13.04
C THR A 292 0.72 1.61 -13.59
N ASN A 293 1.79 0.84 -13.39
CA ASN A 293 3.12 1.23 -13.86
C ASN A 293 3.26 1.17 -15.39
N HIS A 294 2.67 0.17 -16.06
CA HIS A 294 2.58 0.19 -17.53
C HIS A 294 1.77 1.39 -18.03
N HIS A 295 0.65 1.71 -17.35
CA HIS A 295 -0.15 2.88 -17.67
C HIS A 295 0.63 4.20 -17.49
N PHE A 296 1.36 4.36 -16.38
CA PHE A 296 2.20 5.52 -16.11
C PHE A 296 3.27 5.73 -17.17
N SER A 297 3.92 4.65 -17.61
CA SER A 297 4.86 4.69 -18.73
C SER A 297 4.21 5.24 -20.01
N ASP A 298 3.00 4.77 -20.35
CA ASP A 298 2.24 5.23 -21.52
C ASP A 298 1.77 6.70 -21.37
N ARG A 299 1.37 7.13 -20.17
CA ARG A 299 0.96 8.52 -19.88
C ARG A 299 2.10 9.50 -20.09
N ILE A 300 3.30 9.16 -19.61
CA ILE A 300 4.50 9.99 -19.79
C ILE A 300 4.84 10.12 -21.28
N GLU A 301 4.71 9.04 -22.03
CA GLU A 301 4.89 9.07 -23.49
C GLU A 301 3.86 9.98 -24.18
N ALA A 302 2.60 9.89 -23.77
CA ALA A 302 1.52 10.75 -24.28
C ALA A 302 1.57 12.19 -23.75
N ARG A 303 2.52 12.52 -22.86
CA ARG A 303 2.64 13.81 -22.15
C ARG A 303 1.36 14.19 -21.38
N ARG A 304 0.65 13.21 -20.83
CA ARG A 304 -0.57 13.37 -20.02
C ARG A 304 -0.29 13.00 -18.55
N GLU A 305 0.47 13.84 -17.86
CA GLU A 305 0.96 13.54 -16.51
C GLU A 305 0.04 14.03 -15.37
N SER A 306 -1.24 14.26 -15.62
CA SER A 306 -2.25 14.42 -14.56
C SER A 306 -3.19 13.23 -14.56
N LEU A 307 -3.35 12.57 -13.40
CA LEU A 307 -4.25 11.43 -13.22
C LEU A 307 -5.73 11.86 -13.18
N PHE A 308 -5.97 13.16 -12.99
CA PHE A 308 -7.32 13.72 -12.94
C PHE A 308 -7.91 13.95 -14.34
N ASP A 309 -7.07 14.09 -15.37
CA ASP A 309 -7.49 14.44 -16.74
C ASP A 309 -8.48 13.44 -17.34
N ASP A 310 -8.49 12.19 -16.83
CA ASP A 310 -9.29 11.09 -17.35
C ASP A 310 -10.54 10.81 -16.50
N LEU A 311 -10.71 11.50 -15.37
CA LEU A 311 -11.91 11.36 -14.53
C LEU A 311 -13.14 12.01 -15.19
N ASP A 312 -12.91 13.06 -15.98
CA ASP A 312 -13.98 13.83 -16.63
C ASP A 312 -14.34 13.32 -18.05
N ASN A 313 -13.59 12.37 -18.62
CA ASN A 313 -13.79 11.87 -19.99
C ASN A 313 -13.64 10.34 -20.09
N SER A 314 -14.72 9.62 -19.80
CA SER A 314 -14.71 8.15 -19.74
C SER A 314 -14.41 7.44 -21.07
N ASP A 315 -14.66 8.09 -22.21
CA ASP A 315 -14.48 7.52 -23.55
C ASP A 315 -13.03 7.55 -24.06
N ASN A 316 -12.13 8.31 -23.42
CA ASN A 316 -10.74 8.50 -23.88
C ASN A 316 -9.69 7.96 -22.89
N LYS A 317 -10.10 7.03 -22.01
CA LYS A 317 -9.18 6.39 -21.06
C LYS A 317 -8.09 5.62 -21.84
N PRO A 318 -6.81 5.95 -21.68
CA PRO A 318 -5.72 5.20 -22.28
C PRO A 318 -5.78 3.77 -21.77
N ARG A 319 -6.21 2.84 -22.64
CA ARG A 319 -6.19 1.42 -22.30
C ARG A 319 -4.74 0.96 -22.27
N ILE A 320 -4.37 0.24 -21.21
CA ILE A 320 -3.08 -0.45 -21.17
C ILE A 320 -3.10 -1.44 -22.32
N LYS A 321 -2.18 -1.26 -23.27
CA LYS A 321 -1.95 -2.25 -24.32
C LYS A 321 -1.21 -3.40 -23.65
N TYR A 322 -1.71 -4.62 -23.78
CA TYR A 322 -0.94 -5.82 -23.48
C TYR A 322 -0.51 -6.40 -24.83
#